data_AF-A0A377D7V3-F1
#
_entry.id   AF-A0A377D7V3-F1
#
_cell.length_a   1.000
_cell.length_b   1.000
_cell.length_c   1.000
_cell.angle_alpha   90.00
_cell.angle_beta   90.00
_cell.angle_gamma   90.00
#
_symmetry.space_group_name_H-M   'P 1'
#
loop_
_entity.id
_entity.type
_entity.pdbx_description
1 polymer ?
#
loop_
_entity_poly.entity_id
_entity_poly.type
_entity_poly.pdbx_seq_one_letter_code
_entity_poly.pdbx_strand_id
1 'polypeptide(L)'
;MNTQTQFQLKKETLFSENETTNSKQLAILKANFPQCFDKNGAFIQERLLEIIKSSDVELSKESYSLNWLGKSYARLLANLPPKTLLAEDKNHNQREENKNSQNLLIKGDNLEVLKHMVNAYAEKVKMIYIDPPYNTGKDGFAYNDDRKFTPEQLSELAGINLDEATRILEFTAKGSSSHSAWLTFIYPRLYIARELMSEDGTILFLLMIMNSIN
;
A
#
# COMPACT_ATOMS: atom_id res chain seq x y z
N MET A 1 -47.70 22.98 -17.14
CA MET A 1 -46.75 22.64 -16.06
C MET A 1 -46.00 21.39 -16.48
N ASN A 2 -44.74 21.52 -16.89
CA ASN A 2 -43.88 20.38 -17.21
C ASN A 2 -42.48 20.72 -16.71
N THR A 3 -42.17 20.28 -15.49
CA THR A 3 -40.82 20.35 -14.91
C THR A 3 -40.12 19.04 -15.23
N GLN A 4 -39.31 19.05 -16.29
CA GLN A 4 -38.31 18.00 -16.50
C GLN A 4 -37.17 18.21 -15.51
N THR A 5 -37.10 17.37 -14.49
CA THR A 5 -35.96 17.32 -13.57
C THR A 5 -34.78 16.69 -14.31
N GLN A 6 -33.82 17.52 -14.73
CA GLN A 6 -32.53 17.04 -15.24
C GLN A 6 -31.78 16.34 -14.10
N PHE A 7 -31.66 15.02 -14.17
CA PHE A 7 -30.69 14.28 -13.37
C PHE A 7 -29.28 14.64 -13.85
N GLN A 8 -28.59 15.54 -13.13
CA GLN A 8 -27.15 15.69 -13.30
C GLN A 8 -26.46 14.44 -12.75
N LEU A 9 -26.03 13.56 -13.66
CA LEU A 9 -25.10 12.48 -13.32
C LEU A 9 -23.82 13.09 -12.75
N LYS A 10 -23.55 12.83 -11.48
CA LYS A 10 -22.32 13.24 -10.81
C LYS A 10 -21.16 12.46 -11.47
N LYS A 11 -20.34 13.17 -12.25
CA LYS A 11 -19.16 12.58 -12.90
C LYS A 11 -18.11 12.34 -11.82
N GLU A 12 -17.94 11.10 -11.40
CA GLU A 12 -16.90 10.70 -10.44
C GLU A 12 -15.75 10.01 -11.20
N THR A 13 -14.54 10.55 -11.03
CA THR A 13 -13.31 9.91 -11.49
C THR A 13 -12.82 9.02 -10.35
N LEU A 14 -12.89 7.70 -10.53
CA LEU A 14 -12.71 6.72 -9.44
C LEU A 14 -11.28 6.66 -8.87
N PHE A 15 -10.26 7.07 -9.64
CA PHE A 15 -8.85 7.02 -9.25
C PHE A 15 -8.13 8.29 -9.71
N SER A 16 -7.73 9.17 -8.77
CA SER A 16 -6.95 10.37 -9.06
C SER A 16 -5.51 10.23 -8.59
N GLU A 17 -4.55 10.68 -9.40
CA GLU A 17 -3.10 10.46 -9.18
C GLU A 17 -2.44 11.40 -8.14
N ASN A 18 -3.20 12.05 -7.26
CA ASN A 18 -2.65 13.08 -6.35
C ASN A 18 -2.10 12.53 -5.01
N GLU A 19 -1.89 11.22 -4.90
CA GLU A 19 -1.45 10.58 -3.66
C GLU A 19 0.08 10.60 -3.55
N THR A 20 0.60 11.23 -2.49
CA THR A 20 2.02 11.22 -2.10
C THR A 20 2.33 10.15 -1.04
N THR A 21 3.59 10.02 -0.64
CA THR A 21 4.09 9.09 0.40
C THR A 21 3.34 9.11 1.73
N ASN A 22 2.73 10.23 2.09
CA ASN A 22 2.06 10.45 3.38
C ASN A 22 0.71 11.18 3.28
N SER A 23 0.21 11.39 2.06
CA SER A 23 -1.02 12.13 1.77
C SER A 23 -2.24 11.61 2.55
N LYS A 24 -2.54 10.31 2.46
CA LYS A 24 -3.63 9.66 3.24
C LYS A 24 -3.46 9.82 4.73
N GLN A 25 -2.25 9.58 5.24
CA GLN A 25 -1.93 9.66 6.67
C GLN A 25 -2.10 11.10 7.18
N LEU A 26 -1.67 12.09 6.42
CA LEU A 26 -1.84 13.50 6.76
C LEU A 26 -3.31 13.92 6.73
N ALA A 27 -4.11 13.42 5.78
CA ALA A 27 -5.54 13.67 5.72
C ALA A 27 -6.27 13.12 6.97
N ILE A 28 -5.93 11.91 7.41
CA ILE A 28 -6.46 11.31 8.64
C ILE A 28 -6.11 12.17 9.86
N LEU A 29 -4.86 12.62 9.97
CA LEU A 29 -4.44 13.48 11.09
C LEU A 29 -5.22 14.80 11.11
N LYS A 30 -5.39 15.47 9.96
CA LYS A 30 -6.15 16.72 9.87
C LYS A 30 -7.64 16.53 10.18
N ALA A 31 -8.23 15.41 9.77
CA ALA A 31 -9.64 15.12 10.00
C ALA A 31 -9.94 14.79 11.48
N ASN A 32 -9.06 14.03 12.15
CA ASN A 32 -9.30 13.55 13.52
C ASN A 32 -8.67 14.44 14.60
N PHE A 33 -7.60 15.18 14.27
CA PHE A 33 -6.87 16.04 15.20
C PHE A 33 -6.68 17.46 14.64
N PRO A 34 -7.75 18.19 14.25
CA PRO A 34 -7.65 19.53 13.68
C PRO A 34 -6.95 20.54 14.60
N GLN A 35 -7.07 20.38 15.93
CA GLN A 35 -6.41 21.21 16.95
C GLN A 35 -4.88 21.11 16.94
N CYS A 36 -4.32 20.09 16.29
CA CYS A 36 -2.88 19.94 16.13
C CYS A 36 -2.34 20.70 14.91
N PHE A 37 -3.15 21.53 14.24
CA PHE A 37 -2.72 22.32 13.10
C PHE A 37 -3.04 23.81 13.32
N ASP A 38 -2.13 24.68 12.89
CA ASP A 38 -2.34 26.13 12.94
C ASP A 38 -3.22 26.64 11.78
N LYS A 39 -3.52 27.94 11.77
CA LYS A 39 -4.30 28.60 10.71
C LYS A 39 -3.68 28.50 9.31
N ASN A 40 -2.37 28.23 9.22
CA ASN A 40 -1.64 28.07 7.97
C ASN A 40 -1.51 26.58 7.57
N GLY A 41 -2.04 25.66 8.39
CA GLY A 41 -1.97 24.22 8.18
C GLY A 41 -0.66 23.56 8.62
N ALA A 42 0.20 24.25 9.37
CA ALA A 42 1.42 23.69 9.95
C ALA A 42 1.10 22.87 11.20
N PHE A 43 1.82 21.76 11.41
CA PHE A 43 1.60 20.86 12.54
C PHE A 43 2.22 21.39 13.83
N ILE A 44 1.42 21.40 14.91
CA ILE A 44 1.79 21.85 16.25
C ILE A 44 2.05 20.61 17.13
N GLN A 45 3.34 20.28 17.30
CA GLN A 45 3.77 19.06 17.99
C GLN A 45 3.27 18.98 19.44
N GLU A 46 3.31 20.09 20.18
CA GLU A 46 2.94 20.15 21.60
C GLU A 46 1.49 19.70 21.82
N ARG A 47 0.58 20.06 20.90
CA ARG A 47 -0.85 19.73 21.00
C ARG A 47 -1.10 18.22 20.93
N LEU A 48 -0.38 17.51 20.06
CA LEU A 48 -0.52 16.06 19.97
C LEU A 48 0.09 15.39 21.21
N LEU A 49 1.22 15.91 21.72
CA LEU A 49 1.83 15.41 22.95
C LEU A 49 0.93 15.62 24.17
N GLU A 50 0.20 16.73 24.26
CA GLU A 50 -0.80 16.98 25.31
C GLU A 50 -1.90 15.91 25.31
N ILE A 51 -2.42 15.55 24.13
CA ILE A 51 -3.44 14.50 23.97
C ILE A 51 -2.90 13.15 24.43
N ILE A 52 -1.70 12.77 23.98
CA ILE A 52 -1.09 11.47 24.34
C ILE A 52 -0.83 11.39 25.84
N LYS A 53 -0.28 12.46 26.45
CA LYS A 53 -0.03 12.53 27.90
C LYS A 53 -1.32 12.43 28.72
N SER A 54 -2.43 12.96 28.22
CA SER A 54 -3.73 12.84 28.89
C SER A 54 -4.33 11.43 28.85
N SER A 55 -3.80 10.55 27.99
CA SER A 55 -4.33 9.21 27.73
C SER A 55 -3.63 8.10 28.53
N ASP A 56 -2.75 8.46 29.48
CA ASP A 56 -1.91 7.54 30.28
C ASP A 56 -1.03 6.60 29.43
N VAL A 57 -0.71 7.03 28.20
CA VAL A 57 0.14 6.27 27.26
C VAL A 57 1.61 6.56 27.57
N GLU A 58 2.39 5.52 27.87
CA GLU A 58 3.83 5.64 28.05
C GLU A 58 4.53 6.05 26.75
N LEU A 59 5.39 7.08 26.84
CA LEU A 59 6.21 7.50 25.71
C LEU A 59 7.45 6.61 25.63
N SER A 60 7.52 5.77 24.59
CA SER A 60 8.72 4.99 24.31
C SER A 60 9.88 5.90 23.91
N LYS A 61 11.07 5.60 24.46
CA LYS A 61 12.35 6.22 24.07
C LYS A 61 13.09 5.41 23.01
N GLU A 62 12.54 4.27 22.59
CA GLU A 62 13.17 3.44 21.57
C GLU A 62 13.02 4.05 20.18
N SER A 63 14.16 4.32 19.54
CA SER A 63 14.22 4.83 18.17
C SER A 63 15.14 3.95 17.30
N TYR A 64 14.73 2.72 17.06
CA TYR A 64 15.38 1.86 16.07
C TYR A 64 14.56 1.84 14.77
N SER A 65 15.21 1.97 13.63
CA SER A 65 14.54 1.89 12.33
C SER A 65 15.40 1.13 11.32
N LEU A 66 14.79 0.17 10.63
CA LEU A 66 15.37 -0.40 9.41
C LEU A 66 15.15 0.58 8.25
N ASN A 67 16.23 1.09 7.68
CA ASN A 67 16.20 1.96 6.50
C ASN A 67 16.83 1.24 5.30
N TRP A 68 16.26 1.45 4.12
CA TRP A 68 16.74 0.87 2.87
C TRP A 68 16.46 1.81 1.69
N LEU A 69 17.24 1.68 0.62
CA LEU A 69 17.02 2.42 -0.63
C LEU A 69 15.70 1.99 -1.26
N GLY A 70 14.78 2.94 -1.52
CA GLY A 70 13.45 2.64 -2.06
C GLY A 70 12.34 2.57 -1.00
N LYS A 71 12.62 2.86 0.29
CA LYS A 71 11.59 2.90 1.34
C LYS A 71 10.50 3.94 1.11
N SER A 72 10.89 5.16 0.69
CA SER A 72 9.98 6.23 0.30
C SER A 72 9.15 5.82 -0.91
N TYR A 73 9.78 5.21 -1.91
CA TYR A 73 9.10 4.66 -3.09
C TYR A 73 8.06 3.59 -2.70
N ALA A 74 8.42 2.61 -1.87
CA ALA A 74 7.52 1.56 -1.41
C ALA A 74 6.27 2.11 -0.68
N ARG A 75 6.43 3.16 0.13
CA ARG A 75 5.32 3.88 0.78
C ARG A 75 4.43 4.58 -0.24
N LEU A 76 5.02 5.25 -1.23
CA LEU A 76 4.27 5.84 -2.33
C LEU A 76 3.44 4.76 -3.05
N LEU A 77 4.03 3.59 -3.35
CA LEU A 77 3.32 2.52 -4.05
C LEU A 77 2.08 2.01 -3.30
N ALA A 78 2.13 1.99 -1.97
CA ALA A 78 1.01 1.62 -1.11
C ALA A 78 -0.13 2.66 -1.18
N ASN A 79 0.21 3.96 -1.18
CA ASN A 79 -0.78 5.02 -1.20
C ASN A 79 -1.43 5.21 -2.58
N LEU A 80 -0.70 5.01 -3.69
CA LEU A 80 -1.22 5.19 -5.04
C LEU A 80 -2.50 4.36 -5.28
N PRO A 81 -3.51 4.89 -5.99
CA PRO A 81 -4.69 4.13 -6.35
C PRO A 81 -4.37 2.98 -7.32
N PRO A 82 -5.28 2.01 -7.51
CA PRO A 82 -5.17 1.03 -8.59
C PRO A 82 -5.07 1.71 -9.96
N LYS A 83 -4.23 1.16 -10.85
CA LYS A 83 -4.12 1.58 -12.27
C LYS A 83 -4.91 0.68 -13.22
N THR A 84 -5.50 -0.39 -12.69
CA THR A 84 -6.13 -1.47 -13.45
C THR A 84 -7.63 -1.52 -13.19
N LEU A 85 -8.36 -2.35 -13.95
CA LEU A 85 -9.77 -2.66 -13.73
C LEU A 85 -9.94 -4.16 -13.48
N LEU A 86 -11.00 -4.54 -12.77
CA LEU A 86 -11.37 -5.94 -12.54
C LEU A 86 -12.39 -6.40 -13.59
N ALA A 87 -12.21 -7.61 -14.10
CA ALA A 87 -13.15 -8.25 -15.02
C ALA A 87 -13.36 -9.72 -14.63
N GLU A 88 -14.56 -10.22 -14.88
CA GLU A 88 -14.93 -11.60 -14.60
C GLU A 88 -14.62 -12.54 -15.77
N ASP A 89 -14.14 -13.74 -15.47
CA ASP A 89 -14.21 -14.86 -16.41
C ASP A 89 -15.61 -15.49 -16.35
N LYS A 90 -16.52 -14.95 -17.18
CA LYS A 90 -17.91 -15.40 -17.23
C LYS A 90 -18.04 -16.88 -17.58
N ASN A 91 -17.16 -17.40 -18.44
CA ASN A 91 -17.23 -18.80 -18.87
C ASN A 91 -16.87 -19.75 -17.73
N HIS A 92 -15.89 -19.39 -16.89
CA HIS A 92 -15.55 -20.17 -15.70
C HIS A 92 -16.62 -20.02 -14.60
N ASN A 93 -17.10 -18.79 -14.37
CA ASN A 93 -18.01 -18.48 -13.27
C ASN A 93 -19.43 -19.01 -13.47
N GLN A 94 -19.89 -19.17 -14.72
CA GLN A 94 -21.23 -19.66 -15.03
C GLN A 94 -21.38 -21.19 -14.98
N ARG A 95 -20.30 -21.94 -14.77
CA ARG A 95 -20.37 -23.40 -14.62
C ARG A 95 -21.17 -23.76 -13.37
N GLU A 96 -21.91 -24.87 -13.43
CA GLU A 96 -22.81 -25.31 -12.36
C GLU A 96 -22.07 -25.51 -11.02
N GLU A 97 -20.83 -25.98 -11.06
CA GLU A 97 -19.97 -26.15 -9.89
C GLU A 97 -19.48 -24.84 -9.26
N ASN A 98 -19.46 -23.74 -10.03
CA ASN A 98 -18.84 -22.47 -9.63
C ASN A 98 -19.86 -21.36 -9.31
N LYS A 99 -21.05 -21.41 -9.92
CA LYS A 99 -22.03 -20.30 -9.90
C LYS A 99 -22.42 -19.78 -8.52
N ASN A 100 -22.41 -20.64 -7.51
CA ASN A 100 -22.80 -20.32 -6.12
C ASN A 100 -21.60 -20.39 -5.15
N SER A 101 -20.38 -20.55 -5.67
CA SER A 101 -19.17 -20.61 -4.86
C SER A 101 -18.96 -19.30 -4.10
N GLN A 102 -18.50 -19.41 -2.85
CA GLN A 102 -18.03 -18.27 -2.06
C GLN A 102 -16.51 -18.06 -2.19
N ASN A 103 -15.82 -18.98 -2.88
CA ASN A 103 -14.38 -18.92 -3.08
C ASN A 103 -14.03 -18.12 -4.33
N LEU A 104 -12.97 -17.31 -4.24
CA LEU A 104 -12.52 -16.44 -5.31
C LEU A 104 -11.07 -16.79 -5.72
N LEU A 105 -10.83 -16.82 -7.02
CA LEU A 105 -9.49 -16.85 -7.60
C LEU A 105 -9.33 -15.63 -8.50
N ILE A 106 -8.35 -14.79 -8.22
CA ILE A 106 -8.11 -13.54 -8.95
C ILE A 106 -6.73 -13.63 -9.61
N LYS A 107 -6.67 -13.32 -10.91
CA LYS A 107 -5.43 -13.30 -11.68
C LYS A 107 -4.98 -11.86 -11.90
N GLY A 108 -3.74 -11.55 -11.50
CA GLY A 108 -3.13 -10.24 -11.70
C GLY A 108 -1.90 -10.04 -10.82
N ASP A 109 -1.29 -8.84 -10.88
CA ASP A 109 -0.33 -8.45 -9.85
C ASP A 109 -1.06 -8.28 -8.51
N ASN A 110 -0.54 -8.93 -7.48
CA ASN A 110 -1.20 -9.00 -6.18
C ASN A 110 -1.33 -7.63 -5.50
N LEU A 111 -0.42 -6.67 -5.71
CA LEU A 111 -0.56 -5.34 -5.11
C LEU A 111 -1.77 -4.62 -5.71
N GLU A 112 -1.95 -4.69 -7.04
CA GLU A 112 -3.10 -4.07 -7.71
C GLU A 112 -4.42 -4.76 -7.32
N VAL A 113 -4.42 -6.11 -7.24
CA VAL A 113 -5.59 -6.88 -6.79
C VAL A 113 -5.97 -6.50 -5.35
N LEU A 114 -5.01 -6.47 -4.43
CA LEU A 114 -5.25 -6.11 -3.03
C LEU A 114 -5.86 -4.71 -2.91
N LYS A 115 -5.38 -3.73 -3.69
CA LYS A 115 -5.95 -2.37 -3.68
C LYS A 115 -7.41 -2.32 -4.13
N HIS A 116 -7.80 -3.11 -5.14
CA HIS A 116 -9.21 -3.23 -5.53
C HIS A 116 -10.07 -3.83 -4.42
N MET A 117 -9.51 -4.73 -3.62
CA MET A 117 -10.23 -5.40 -2.54
C MET A 117 -10.51 -4.48 -1.34
N VAL A 118 -9.68 -3.45 -1.09
CA VAL A 118 -9.80 -2.58 0.11
C VAL A 118 -11.22 -2.06 0.29
N ASN A 119 -11.85 -1.53 -0.77
CA ASN A 119 -13.18 -0.92 -0.67
C ASN A 119 -14.28 -1.87 -0.18
N ALA A 120 -14.16 -3.18 -0.45
CA ALA A 120 -15.19 -4.16 -0.12
C ALA A 120 -14.80 -5.09 1.04
N TYR A 121 -13.50 -5.33 1.25
CA TYR A 121 -12.95 -6.35 2.14
C TYR A 121 -12.08 -5.80 3.28
N ALA A 122 -11.96 -4.48 3.43
CA ALA A 122 -11.30 -3.87 4.59
C ALA A 122 -11.84 -4.47 5.90
N GLU A 123 -10.93 -4.85 6.80
CA GLU A 123 -11.21 -5.41 8.12
C GLU A 123 -12.02 -6.72 8.16
N LYS A 124 -12.14 -7.46 7.04
CA LYS A 124 -12.95 -8.68 6.94
C LYS A 124 -12.15 -9.98 6.86
N VAL A 125 -10.84 -9.91 6.62
CA VAL A 125 -9.99 -11.09 6.44
C VAL A 125 -9.49 -11.59 7.80
N LYS A 126 -9.93 -12.78 8.18
CA LYS A 126 -9.54 -13.39 9.46
C LYS A 126 -8.11 -13.94 9.45
N MET A 127 -7.66 -14.46 8.32
CA MET A 127 -6.36 -15.11 8.21
C MET A 127 -5.77 -14.90 6.82
N ILE A 128 -4.50 -14.51 6.77
CA ILE A 128 -3.70 -14.41 5.56
C ILE A 128 -2.54 -15.40 5.66
N TYR A 129 -2.39 -16.25 4.64
CA TYR A 129 -1.27 -17.16 4.51
C TYR A 129 -0.54 -16.87 3.20
N ILE A 130 0.74 -16.53 3.28
CA ILE A 130 1.56 -16.19 2.11
C ILE A 130 2.93 -16.84 2.14
N ASP A 131 3.39 -17.19 0.95
CA ASP A 131 4.68 -17.79 0.66
C ASP A 131 5.42 -16.91 -0.37
N PRO A 132 6.00 -15.78 0.06
CA PRO A 132 6.70 -14.86 -0.86
C PRO A 132 8.02 -15.48 -1.35
N PRO A 133 8.60 -14.99 -2.46
CA PRO A 133 9.94 -15.41 -2.88
C PRO A 133 10.95 -15.15 -1.76
N TYR A 134 11.82 -16.12 -1.46
CA TYR A 134 12.73 -16.06 -0.31
C TYR A 134 14.01 -15.23 -0.54
N ASN A 135 14.25 -14.81 -1.78
CA ASN A 135 15.44 -14.06 -2.19
C ASN A 135 16.75 -14.77 -1.82
N THR A 136 16.80 -16.08 -2.04
CA THR A 136 17.95 -16.95 -1.74
C THR A 136 19.09 -16.82 -2.77
N GLY A 137 18.89 -16.04 -3.82
CA GLY A 137 19.80 -15.91 -4.96
C GLY A 137 19.74 -17.09 -5.94
N LYS A 138 19.04 -18.18 -5.60
CA LYS A 138 18.80 -19.35 -6.47
C LYS A 138 17.35 -19.45 -6.98
N ASP A 139 16.44 -18.71 -6.35
CA ASP A 139 15.02 -18.66 -6.69
C ASP A 139 14.68 -17.73 -7.87
N GLY A 140 15.68 -17.05 -8.43
CA GLY A 140 15.51 -16.19 -9.58
C GLY A 140 14.73 -14.90 -9.28
N PHE A 141 14.57 -14.52 -8.01
CA PHE A 141 13.93 -13.25 -7.67
C PHE A 141 14.74 -12.07 -8.23
N ALA A 142 14.08 -11.24 -9.03
CA ALA A 142 14.56 -9.96 -9.48
C ALA A 142 13.40 -8.96 -9.36
N TYR A 143 13.60 -7.87 -8.64
CA TYR A 143 12.58 -6.83 -8.55
C TYR A 143 12.44 -6.14 -9.91
N ASN A 144 11.28 -6.28 -10.52
CA ASN A 144 10.92 -5.58 -11.74
C ASN A 144 9.57 -4.90 -11.54
N ASP A 145 9.55 -3.59 -11.76
CA ASP A 145 8.36 -2.75 -11.63
C ASP A 145 8.04 -2.17 -13.01
N ASP A 146 6.78 -2.25 -13.43
CA ASP A 146 6.33 -1.76 -14.73
C ASP A 146 6.07 -0.24 -14.74
N ARG A 147 6.16 0.39 -13.56
CA ARG A 147 5.94 1.82 -13.38
C ARG A 147 7.07 2.65 -14.00
N LYS A 148 6.67 3.60 -14.85
CA LYS A 148 7.56 4.53 -15.54
C LYS A 148 7.39 5.94 -14.97
N PHE A 149 8.01 6.20 -13.83
CA PHE A 149 8.14 7.57 -13.30
C PHE A 149 9.38 8.25 -13.87
N THR A 150 9.32 9.56 -14.11
CA THR A 150 10.55 10.34 -14.27
C THR A 150 11.17 10.65 -12.90
N PRO A 151 12.49 10.94 -12.82
CA PRO A 151 13.12 11.37 -11.57
C PRO A 151 12.42 12.56 -10.91
N GLU A 152 11.92 13.51 -11.70
CA GLU A 152 11.22 14.71 -11.21
C GLU A 152 9.87 14.34 -10.59
N GLN A 153 9.08 13.51 -11.27
CA GLN A 153 7.80 13.02 -10.74
C GLN A 153 7.98 12.25 -9.44
N LEU A 154 9.00 11.37 -9.40
CA LEU A 154 9.28 10.60 -8.20
C LEU A 154 9.78 11.49 -7.06
N SER A 155 10.65 12.46 -7.34
CA SER A 155 11.14 13.43 -6.37
C SER A 155 9.99 14.17 -5.70
N GLU A 156 9.03 14.66 -6.48
CA GLU A 156 7.84 15.36 -6.00
C GLU A 156 6.91 14.44 -5.18
N LEU A 157 6.51 13.31 -5.75
CA LEU A 157 5.53 12.39 -5.12
C LEU A 157 6.08 11.69 -3.87
N ALA A 158 7.36 11.31 -3.89
CA ALA A 158 7.99 10.62 -2.78
C ALA A 158 8.57 11.60 -1.72
N GLY A 159 8.68 12.88 -2.04
CA GLY A 159 9.25 13.91 -1.17
C GLY A 159 10.75 13.71 -0.93
N ILE A 160 11.49 13.32 -1.97
CA ILE A 160 12.93 13.04 -1.92
C ILE A 160 13.68 13.94 -2.89
N ASN A 161 14.99 14.10 -2.72
CA ASN A 161 15.79 14.86 -3.67
C ASN A 161 15.93 14.12 -5.03
N LEU A 162 16.29 14.87 -6.06
CA LEU A 162 16.37 14.36 -7.44
C LEU A 162 17.44 13.27 -7.62
N ASP A 163 18.55 13.37 -6.89
CA ASP A 163 19.64 12.38 -6.94
C ASP A 163 19.18 11.03 -6.36
N GLU A 164 18.44 11.06 -5.26
CA GLU A 164 17.86 9.87 -4.62
C GLU A 164 16.77 9.26 -5.51
N ALA A 165 15.90 10.09 -6.10
CA ALA A 165 14.89 9.63 -7.06
C ALA A 165 15.53 8.90 -8.26
N THR A 166 16.59 9.49 -8.83
CA THR A 166 17.35 8.88 -9.95
C THR A 166 17.94 7.54 -9.53
N ARG A 167 18.60 7.47 -8.36
CA ARG A 167 19.17 6.23 -7.83
C ARG A 167 18.13 5.14 -7.60
N ILE A 168 16.95 5.50 -7.09
CA ILE A 168 15.86 4.55 -6.90
C ILE A 168 15.39 4.00 -8.25
N LEU A 169 15.16 4.86 -9.26
CA LEU A 169 14.69 4.41 -10.57
C LEU A 169 15.70 3.51 -11.29
N GLU A 170 17.00 3.84 -11.22
CA GLU A 170 18.04 2.95 -11.73
C GLU A 170 18.04 1.59 -11.03
N PHE A 171 17.87 1.62 -9.72
CA PHE A 171 17.84 0.42 -8.89
C PHE A 171 16.63 -0.47 -9.22
N THR A 172 15.45 0.11 -9.41
CA THR A 172 14.24 -0.62 -9.78
C THR A 172 14.29 -1.14 -11.21
N ALA A 173 14.96 -0.44 -12.13
CA ALA A 173 15.09 -0.84 -13.53
C ALA A 173 16.13 -1.97 -13.75
N LYS A 174 17.15 -2.06 -12.90
CA LYS A 174 18.26 -3.02 -13.05
C LYS A 174 17.92 -4.46 -12.64
N GLY A 175 16.70 -4.74 -12.16
CA GLY A 175 16.33 -6.11 -11.77
C GLY A 175 17.08 -6.60 -10.53
N SER A 176 17.15 -5.78 -9.47
CA SER A 176 17.95 -6.11 -8.28
C SER A 176 17.35 -7.26 -7.46
N SER A 177 18.21 -8.15 -6.97
CA SER A 177 17.90 -9.20 -5.96
C SER A 177 18.41 -8.83 -4.56
N SER A 178 18.70 -7.55 -4.30
CA SER A 178 19.17 -7.11 -2.98
C SER A 178 18.05 -7.12 -1.93
N HIS A 179 18.42 -7.07 -0.64
CA HIS A 179 17.46 -6.91 0.46
C HIS A 179 16.58 -5.66 0.30
N SER A 180 17.14 -4.54 -0.15
CA SER A 180 16.38 -3.33 -0.45
C SER A 180 15.30 -3.58 -1.51
N ALA A 181 15.58 -4.45 -2.48
CA ALA A 181 14.68 -4.71 -3.61
C ALA A 181 13.51 -5.57 -3.15
N TRP A 182 13.83 -6.61 -2.38
CA TRP A 182 12.84 -7.46 -1.74
C TRP A 182 11.96 -6.68 -0.74
N LEU A 183 12.54 -5.79 0.07
CA LEU A 183 11.78 -4.94 0.99
C LEU A 183 10.87 -3.97 0.24
N THR A 184 11.36 -3.37 -0.85
CA THR A 184 10.56 -2.47 -1.71
C THR A 184 9.40 -3.21 -2.36
N PHE A 185 9.59 -4.48 -2.73
CA PHE A 185 8.56 -5.36 -3.25
C PHE A 185 7.50 -5.71 -2.21
N ILE A 186 7.90 -6.24 -1.04
CA ILE A 186 6.97 -6.82 -0.08
C ILE A 186 6.22 -5.76 0.73
N TYR A 187 6.87 -4.63 1.05
CA TYR A 187 6.31 -3.59 1.92
C TYR A 187 4.90 -3.13 1.53
N PRO A 188 4.63 -2.66 0.29
CA PRO A 188 3.29 -2.18 -0.06
C PRO A 188 2.24 -3.29 -0.05
N ARG A 189 2.64 -4.55 -0.34
CA ARG A 189 1.72 -5.70 -0.34
C ARG A 189 1.23 -5.99 1.07
N LEU A 190 2.11 -5.92 2.05
CA LEU A 190 1.73 -6.16 3.45
C LEU A 190 1.01 -4.98 4.07
N TYR A 191 1.37 -3.78 3.66
CA TYR A 191 0.67 -2.58 4.08
C TYR A 191 -0.83 -2.69 3.72
N ILE A 192 -1.14 -3.01 2.47
CA ILE A 192 -2.54 -3.16 2.02
C ILE A 192 -3.18 -4.44 2.59
N ALA A 193 -2.44 -5.55 2.66
CA ALA A 193 -2.95 -6.78 3.28
C ALA A 193 -3.42 -6.53 4.72
N ARG A 194 -2.70 -5.69 5.48
CA ARG A 194 -3.11 -5.30 6.84
C ARG A 194 -4.43 -4.54 6.88
N GLU A 195 -4.72 -3.68 5.90
CA GLU A 195 -6.02 -2.98 5.82
C GLU A 195 -7.20 -3.95 5.61
N LEU A 196 -6.96 -5.09 4.96
CA LEU A 196 -7.98 -6.12 4.76
C LEU A 196 -8.23 -6.97 6.01
N MET A 197 -7.29 -7.02 6.94
CA MET A 197 -7.36 -7.92 8.10
C MET A 197 -8.30 -7.38 9.18
N SER A 198 -9.10 -8.26 9.77
CA SER A 198 -9.86 -7.94 10.98
C SER A 198 -8.90 -7.61 12.14
N GLU A 199 -9.42 -6.91 13.16
CA GLU A 199 -8.64 -6.53 14.36
C GLU A 199 -7.99 -7.75 15.04
N ASP A 200 -8.71 -8.88 15.07
CA ASP A 200 -8.29 -10.16 15.63
C ASP A 200 -7.70 -11.12 14.56
N GLY A 201 -7.39 -10.60 13.37
CA GLY A 201 -6.88 -11.35 12.24
C GLY A 201 -5.39 -11.70 12.38
N THR A 202 -4.97 -12.79 11.75
CA THR A 202 -3.56 -13.23 11.77
C THR A 202 -2.97 -13.30 10.38
N ILE A 203 -1.66 -12.99 10.27
CA ILE A 203 -0.89 -13.18 9.04
C ILE A 203 0.23 -14.18 9.33
N LEU A 204 0.26 -15.25 8.55
CA LEU A 204 1.32 -16.24 8.56
C LEU A 204 2.21 -16.03 7.34
N PHE A 205 3.47 -15.77 7.64
CA PHE A 205 4.54 -15.67 6.67
C PHE A 205 5.39 -16.91 6.74
N LEU A 206 5.43 -17.66 5.64
CA LEU A 206 6.45 -18.67 5.50
C LEU A 206 7.79 -17.99 5.22
N LEU A 207 8.73 -18.20 6.13
CA LEU A 207 10.15 -18.06 5.85
C LEU A 207 10.73 -19.47 5.83
N MET A 208 11.22 -19.93 4.67
CA MET A 208 12.22 -21.00 4.70
C MET A 208 13.51 -20.42 5.29
N ILE A 209 13.75 -20.70 6.57
CA ILE A 209 15.10 -20.60 7.12
C ILE A 209 15.86 -21.79 6.54
N MET A 210 16.64 -21.58 5.47
CA MET A 210 17.72 -22.50 5.13
C MET A 210 18.80 -22.38 6.20
N ASN A 211 18.57 -22.97 7.37
CA ASN A 211 19.68 -23.46 8.17
C ASN A 211 20.20 -24.68 7.40
N SER A 212 21.21 -24.48 6.59
CA SER A 212 22.07 -25.57 6.17
C SER A 212 22.70 -26.12 7.45
N ILE A 213 22.06 -27.13 8.05
CA ILE A 213 22.74 -28.03 8.97
C ILE A 213 23.69 -28.83 8.08
N ASN A 214 24.93 -28.38 8.00
CA ASN A 214 26.10 -29.17 7.62
C ASN A 214 27.26 -28.70 8.48
#